data_AF-A0A673H946-F1
#
_entry.id   AF-A0A673H946-F1
#
_cell.length_a   1.000
_cell.length_b   1.000
_cell.length_c   1.000
_cell.angle_alpha   90.00
_cell.angle_beta   90.00
_cell.angle_gamma   90.00
#
_symmetry.space_group_name_H-M   'P 1'
#
loop_
_entity.id
_entity.type
_entity.pdbx_description
1 polymer ?
#
loop_
_entity_poly.entity_id
_entity_poly.type
_entity_poly.pdbx_seq_one_letter_code
_entity_poly.pdbx_strand_id
1 'polypeptide(L)'
;MVFEDKMITNGEPEEEEEEEEEEDMVDPLETVREKCEQTEHCVHTRERLEACETRGGVREKCEQTEHCVHTRERLEACETRVGSRSETTEDCTEELFDFLHARDHCVAHKVFQSVK
;
A
#
# COMPACT_ATOMS: atom_id res chain seq x y z
N MET A 1 29.30 -16.35 83.33
CA MET A 1 27.89 -15.97 83.06
C MET A 1 27.98 -14.67 82.27
N VAL A 2 27.95 -14.79 80.94
CA VAL A 2 26.86 -14.44 80.00
C VAL A 2 26.60 -12.93 79.89
N PHE A 3 26.56 -12.48 78.62
CA PHE A 3 25.82 -11.36 78.03
C PHE A 3 26.65 -10.22 77.41
N GLU A 4 26.57 -10.19 76.07
CA GLU A 4 26.52 -9.03 75.16
C GLU A 4 27.84 -8.23 75.03
N ASP A 5 28.40 -8.07 73.83
CA ASP A 5 27.83 -7.12 72.87
C ASP A 5 27.85 -7.55 71.40
N LYS A 6 26.83 -7.03 70.75
CA LYS A 6 26.25 -7.30 69.45
C LYS A 6 27.04 -6.54 68.35
N MET A 7 27.16 -7.21 67.19
CA MET A 7 26.99 -6.72 65.79
C MET A 7 26.94 -5.19 65.64
N ILE A 8 27.60 -4.55 64.66
CA ILE A 8 27.04 -4.33 63.30
C ILE A 8 28.19 -4.21 62.28
N THR A 9 28.27 -5.15 61.34
CA THR A 9 28.90 -4.91 60.03
C THR A 9 27.94 -4.03 59.24
N ASN A 10 28.28 -2.76 59.03
CA ASN A 10 27.57 -1.95 58.04
C ASN A 10 27.92 -2.50 56.66
N GLY A 11 27.13 -3.48 56.21
CA GLY A 11 27.06 -3.84 54.80
C GLY A 11 26.41 -2.68 54.07
N GLU A 12 27.09 -2.17 53.03
CA GLU A 12 26.45 -1.38 51.99
C GLU A 12 25.20 -2.14 51.51
N PRO A 13 24.03 -1.50 51.39
CA PRO A 13 22.93 -2.12 50.70
C PRO A 13 23.39 -2.30 49.24
N GLU A 14 23.48 -3.54 48.77
CA GLU A 14 23.49 -3.80 47.34
C GLU A 14 22.15 -3.27 46.82
N GLU A 15 22.20 -2.18 46.07
CA GLU A 15 21.06 -1.69 45.30
C GLU A 15 20.79 -2.75 44.23
N GLU A 16 19.86 -3.67 44.51
CA GLU A 16 19.26 -4.52 43.50
C GLU A 16 18.53 -3.59 42.52
N GLU A 17 19.13 -3.32 41.36
CA GLU A 17 18.45 -2.66 40.24
C GLU A 17 17.31 -3.58 39.79
N GLU A 18 16.08 -3.30 40.25
CA GLU A 18 14.88 -3.93 39.71
C GLU A 18 14.77 -3.52 38.24
N GLU A 19 15.04 -4.44 37.32
CA GLU A 19 14.73 -4.25 35.91
C GLU A 19 13.20 -4.11 35.79
N GLU A 20 12.71 -2.87 35.67
CA GLU A 20 11.30 -2.61 35.38
C GLU A 20 10.99 -3.22 34.00
N GLU A 21 10.29 -4.36 33.97
CA GLU A 21 9.74 -4.91 32.74
C GLU A 21 8.69 -3.91 32.22
N GLU A 22 9.02 -3.15 31.15
CA GLU A 22 8.03 -2.32 30.45
C GLU A 22 6.92 -3.23 29.90
N GLU A 23 5.77 -3.26 30.58
CA GLU A 23 4.57 -3.90 30.06
C GLU A 23 4.11 -3.12 28.80
N ASP A 24 4.15 -3.78 27.65
CA ASP A 24 3.75 -3.18 26.38
C ASP A 24 2.27 -2.77 26.43
N MET A 25 2.01 -1.47 26.27
CA MET A 25 0.69 -0.89 26.44
C MET A 25 -0.14 -1.20 25.19
N VAL A 26 -0.93 -2.28 25.25
CA VAL A 26 -1.77 -2.70 24.12
C VAL A 26 -2.92 -1.72 23.91
N ASP A 27 -3.01 -1.10 22.73
CA ASP A 27 -4.15 -0.27 22.34
C ASP A 27 -5.41 -1.14 22.20
N PRO A 28 -6.43 -0.96 23.05
CA PRO A 28 -7.68 -1.72 22.94
C PRO A 28 -8.35 -1.56 21.57
N LEU A 29 -8.09 -0.46 20.86
CA LEU A 29 -8.62 -0.22 19.52
C LEU A 29 -8.05 -1.20 18.48
N GLU A 30 -6.79 -1.62 18.60
CA GLU A 30 -6.19 -2.62 17.69
C GLU A 30 -6.93 -3.95 17.81
N THR A 31 -7.24 -4.40 19.03
CA THR A 31 -8.02 -5.64 19.23
C THR A 31 -9.43 -5.57 18.63
N VAL A 32 -10.03 -4.37 18.60
CA VAL A 32 -11.34 -4.15 17.99
C VAL A 32 -11.22 -4.08 16.47
N ARG A 33 -10.15 -3.48 15.93
CA ARG A 33 -9.86 -3.42 14.50
C ARG A 33 -9.61 -4.81 13.93
N GLU A 34 -8.81 -5.65 14.58
CA GLU A 34 -8.56 -7.02 14.15
C GLU A 34 -9.86 -7.84 14.05
N LYS A 35 -10.73 -7.74 15.06
CA LYS A 35 -12.05 -8.40 15.05
C LYS A 35 -12.96 -7.83 13.98
N CYS A 36 -12.94 -6.52 13.77
CA CYS A 36 -13.70 -5.85 12.72
C CYS A 36 -13.25 -6.30 11.33
N GLU A 37 -11.94 -6.44 11.10
CA GLU A 37 -11.37 -6.89 9.84
C GLU A 37 -11.84 -8.30 9.45
N GLN A 38 -12.05 -9.16 10.45
CA GLN A 38 -12.57 -10.52 10.27
C GLN A 38 -14.08 -10.57 10.00
N THR A 39 -14.80 -9.45 10.10
CA THR A 39 -16.23 -9.41 9.79
C THR A 39 -16.47 -9.57 8.29
N GLU A 40 -17.54 -10.25 7.92
CA GLU A 40 -17.96 -10.48 6.52
C GLU A 40 -17.90 -9.22 5.65
N HIS A 41 -18.42 -8.09 6.16
CA HIS A 41 -18.43 -6.83 5.40
C HIS A 41 -17.01 -6.31 5.11
N CYS A 42 -16.10 -6.39 6.08
CA CYS A 42 -14.72 -5.97 5.92
C CYS A 42 -13.94 -6.92 5.01
N VAL A 43 -14.08 -8.24 5.19
CA VAL A 43 -13.44 -9.26 4.35
C VAL A 43 -13.86 -9.09 2.89
N HIS A 44 -15.17 -9.02 2.60
CA HIS A 44 -15.66 -8.85 1.24
C HIS A 44 -15.21 -7.52 0.60
N THR A 45 -15.11 -6.45 1.39
CA THR A 45 -14.63 -5.16 0.88
C THR A 45 -13.13 -5.21 0.56
N ARG A 46 -12.33 -5.89 1.40
CA ARG A 46 -10.90 -6.12 1.17
C ARG A 46 -10.65 -6.97 -0.08
N GLU A 47 -11.38 -8.07 -0.27
CA GLU A 47 -11.28 -8.90 -1.48
C GLU A 47 -11.62 -8.11 -2.76
N ARG A 48 -12.65 -7.25 -2.70
CA ARG A 48 -12.99 -6.36 -3.84
C ARG A 48 -11.92 -5.31 -4.11
N LEU A 49 -11.23 -4.83 -3.08
CA LEU A 49 -10.11 -3.91 -3.22
C LEU A 49 -8.92 -4.59 -3.90
N GLU A 50 -8.53 -5.78 -3.42
CA GLU A 50 -7.47 -6.59 -4.03
C GLU A 50 -7.78 -6.93 -5.50
N ALA A 51 -9.03 -7.28 -5.82
CA ALA A 51 -9.48 -7.50 -7.19
C ALA A 51 -9.40 -6.21 -8.07
N CYS A 52 -9.60 -5.03 -7.49
CA CYS A 52 -9.40 -3.76 -8.20
C CYS A 52 -7.91 -3.44 -8.41
N GLU A 53 -7.07 -3.68 -7.40
CA GLU A 53 -5.63 -3.44 -7.46
C GLU A 53 -4.95 -4.34 -8.49
N THR A 54 -5.32 -5.62 -8.54
CA THR A 54 -4.84 -6.56 -9.56
C THR A 54 -5.19 -6.10 -10.97
N ARG A 55 -6.41 -5.61 -11.20
CA ARG A 55 -6.81 -4.99 -12.48
C ARG A 55 -5.97 -3.75 -12.81
N GLY A 56 -5.64 -2.93 -11.81
CA GLY A 56 -4.73 -1.79 -11.94
C GLY A 56 -3.33 -2.24 -12.38
N GLY A 57 -2.77 -3.24 -11.71
CA GLY A 57 -1.47 -3.82 -12.05
C GLY A 57 -1.42 -4.47 -13.43
N VAL A 58 -2.53 -5.03 -13.94
CA VAL A 58 -2.61 -5.54 -15.32
C VAL A 58 -2.56 -4.40 -16.34
N ARG A 59 -3.22 -3.27 -16.06
CA ARG A 59 -3.18 -2.08 -16.93
C ARG A 59 -1.77 -1.51 -17.03
N GLU A 60 -1.10 -1.30 -15.90
CA GLU A 60 0.26 -0.77 -15.84
C GLU A 60 1.24 -1.66 -16.64
N LYS A 61 1.16 -2.98 -16.45
CA LYS A 61 1.98 -3.94 -17.22
C LYS A 61 1.68 -3.91 -18.72
N CYS A 62 0.44 -3.63 -19.12
CA CYS A 62 0.07 -3.50 -20.51
C CYS A 62 0.57 -2.18 -21.13
N GLU A 63 0.57 -1.09 -20.36
CA GLU A 63 1.09 0.21 -20.80
C GLU A 63 2.61 0.18 -21.07
N GLN A 64 3.34 -0.74 -20.43
CA GLN A 64 4.78 -0.95 -20.65
C GLN A 64 5.11 -1.77 -21.91
N THR A 65 4.10 -2.29 -22.62
CA THR A 65 4.33 -3.03 -23.87
C THR A 65 4.73 -2.07 -24.99
N GLU A 66 5.60 -2.51 -25.90
CA GLU A 66 6.17 -1.67 -26.97
C GLU A 66 5.09 -0.92 -27.76
N HIS A 67 4.03 -1.62 -28.20
CA HIS A 67 2.93 -1.01 -28.94
C HIS A 67 2.15 0.03 -28.12
N CYS A 68 1.99 -0.17 -26.81
CA CYS A 68 1.31 0.81 -25.94
C CYS A 68 2.21 2.02 -25.63
N VAL A 69 3.51 1.80 -25.49
CA VAL A 69 4.50 2.88 -25.30
C VAL A 69 4.51 3.79 -26.52
N HIS A 70 4.56 3.23 -27.73
CA HIS A 70 4.56 4.03 -28.96
C HIS A 70 3.26 4.83 -29.16
N THR A 71 2.08 4.24 -28.90
CA THR A 71 0.81 5.00 -29.00
C THR A 71 0.69 6.06 -27.90
N ARG A 72 1.23 5.81 -26.70
CA ARG A 72 1.32 6.82 -25.64
C ARG A 72 2.23 7.98 -26.02
N GLU A 73 3.41 7.73 -26.58
CA GLU A 73 4.32 8.78 -27.04
C GLU A 73 3.68 9.68 -28.10
N ARG A 74 2.89 9.10 -29.02
CA ARG A 74 2.11 9.87 -30.01
C ARG A 74 1.04 10.74 -29.34
N LEU A 75 0.34 10.21 -28.34
CA LEU A 75 -0.63 10.98 -27.56
C LEU A 75 0.03 12.14 -26.83
N GLU A 76 1.13 11.92 -26.12
CA GLU A 76 1.89 12.97 -25.41
C GLU A 76 2.41 14.05 -26.37
N ALA A 77 2.86 13.66 -27.57
CA ALA A 77 3.27 14.59 -28.61
C ALA A 77 2.10 15.44 -29.14
N CYS A 78 0.91 14.85 -29.29
CA CYS A 78 -0.30 15.61 -29.62
C CYS A 78 -0.68 16.57 -28.48
N GLU A 79 -0.73 16.09 -27.24
CA GLU A 79 -1.09 16.90 -26.07
C GLU A 79 -0.16 18.10 -25.91
N THR A 80 1.15 17.90 -26.10
CA THR A 80 2.13 18.99 -26.08
C THR A 80 1.86 20.00 -27.19
N ARG A 81 1.53 19.53 -28.41
CA ARG A 81 1.24 20.40 -29.55
C ARG A 81 -0.05 21.20 -29.34
N VAL A 82 -1.13 20.55 -28.91
CA VAL A 82 -2.42 21.19 -28.64
C VAL A 82 -2.32 22.13 -27.44
N GLY A 83 -1.66 21.73 -26.37
CA GLY A 83 -1.45 22.55 -25.18
C GLY A 83 -0.56 23.78 -25.41
N SER A 84 0.32 23.75 -26.42
CA SER A 84 1.13 24.91 -26.80
C SER A 84 0.38 25.99 -27.59
N ARG A 85 -0.83 25.70 -28.08
CA ARG A 85 -1.61 26.61 -28.91
C ARG A 85 -2.59 27.40 -28.06
N SER A 86 -2.64 28.71 -28.27
CA SER A 86 -3.59 29.59 -27.58
C SER A 86 -5.02 29.46 -28.10
N GLU A 87 -5.18 29.14 -29.39
CA GLU A 87 -6.47 28.91 -30.04
C GLU A 87 -6.29 27.80 -31.09
N THR A 88 -6.98 26.67 -30.90
CA THR A 88 -6.95 25.53 -31.82
C THR A 88 -8.25 24.76 -31.73
N THR A 89 -8.70 24.19 -32.85
CA THR A 89 -9.83 23.24 -32.91
C THR A 89 -9.37 21.79 -32.97
N GLU A 90 -8.04 21.57 -32.97
CA GLU A 90 -7.42 20.25 -32.91
C GLU A 90 -7.61 19.63 -31.53
N ASP A 91 -7.98 18.36 -31.49
CA ASP A 91 -8.00 17.53 -30.29
C ASP A 91 -7.13 16.26 -30.51
N CYS A 92 -6.82 15.56 -29.43
CA CYS A 92 -6.00 14.34 -29.44
C CYS A 92 -6.83 13.07 -29.28
N THR A 93 -8.09 13.08 -29.74
CA THR A 93 -9.00 11.95 -29.56
C THR A 93 -8.59 10.73 -30.37
N GLU A 94 -7.99 10.92 -31.55
CA GLU A 94 -7.44 9.84 -32.37
C GLU A 94 -6.32 9.09 -31.62
N GLU A 95 -5.29 9.81 -31.16
CA GLU A 95 -4.18 9.20 -30.42
C GLU A 95 -4.63 8.57 -29.09
N LEU A 96 -5.63 9.16 -28.43
CA LEU A 96 -6.24 8.60 -27.24
C LEU A 96 -6.91 7.26 -27.56
N PHE A 97 -7.68 7.16 -28.64
CA PHE A 97 -8.33 5.90 -29.03
C PHE A 97 -7.32 4.85 -29.49
N ASP A 98 -6.25 5.24 -30.19
CA ASP A 98 -5.13 4.34 -30.54
C ASP A 98 -4.49 3.74 -29.28
N PHE A 99 -4.20 4.58 -28.28
CA PHE A 99 -3.63 4.13 -27.00
C PHE A 99 -4.58 3.22 -26.23
N LEU A 100 -5.86 3.61 -26.12
CA LEU A 100 -6.88 2.79 -25.46
C LEU A 100 -7.07 1.44 -26.14
N HIS A 101 -7.11 1.40 -27.48
CA HIS A 101 -7.24 0.16 -28.24
C HIS A 101 -6.07 -0.79 -27.96
N ALA A 102 -4.83 -0.27 -28.00
CA ALA A 102 -3.62 -1.05 -27.71
C ALA A 102 -3.64 -1.63 -26.29
N ARG A 103 -3.93 -0.78 -25.29
CA ARG A 103 -3.97 -1.17 -23.89
C ARG A 103 -5.07 -2.19 -23.64
N ASP A 104 -6.28 -1.93 -24.14
CA ASP A 104 -7.44 -2.77 -23.87
C ASP A 104 -7.34 -4.13 -24.58
N HIS A 105 -6.69 -4.19 -25.75
CA HIS A 105 -6.32 -5.46 -26.39
C HIS A 105 -5.43 -6.30 -25.47
N CYS A 106 -4.36 -5.71 -24.91
CA CYS A 106 -3.50 -6.39 -23.95
C CYS A 106 -4.24 -6.79 -22.66
N VAL A 107 -5.04 -5.89 -22.09
CA VAL A 107 -5.77 -6.11 -20.84
C VAL A 107 -6.80 -7.23 -21.02
N ALA A 108 -7.52 -7.28 -22.14
CA ALA A 108 -8.51 -8.32 -22.40
C ALA A 108 -7.92 -9.74 -22.30
N HIS A 109 -6.67 -9.93 -22.74
CA HIS A 109 -6.00 -11.23 -22.65
C HIS A 109 -5.56 -11.62 -21.22
N LYS A 110 -5.48 -10.66 -20.30
CA LYS A 110 -4.90 -10.87 -18.95
C LYS A 110 -5.92 -10.69 -17.82
N VAL A 111 -6.95 -9.87 -18.02
CA VAL A 111 -7.92 -9.50 -16.99
C VAL A 111 -8.77 -10.68 -16.54
N PHE A 112 -9.15 -11.58 -17.45
CA PHE A 112 -9.95 -12.76 -17.11
C PHE A 112 -9.19 -13.80 -16.28
N GLN A 113 -7.86 -13.71 -16.18
CA GLN A 113 -7.08 -14.53 -15.25
C GLN A 113 -7.14 -13.99 -13.80
N SER A 114 -7.53 -12.72 -13.65
CA SER A 114 -7.55 -12.01 -12.36
C SER A 114 -8.96 -11.90 -11.77
N VAL A 115 -9.99 -12.19 -12.55
CA VAL A 115 -11.39 -12.21 -12.11
C VAL A 115 -11.78 -13.66 -11.83
N LYS A 116 -12.10 -13.98 -10.58
CA LYS A 116 -12.66 -15.27 -10.15
C LYS A 116 -14.17 -15.32 -10.41
#